data_AF-A0A2V5PTE9-F1
#
_entry.id   AF-A0A2V5PTE9-F1
#
_cell.length_a   1.000
_cell.length_b   1.000
_cell.length_c   1.000
_cell.angle_alpha   90.00
_cell.angle_beta   90.00
_cell.angle_gamma   90.00
#
_symmetry.space_group_name_H-M   'P 1'
#
loop_
_entity.id
_entity.type
_entity.pdbx_description
1 polymer ?
#
loop_
_entity_poly.entity_id
_entity_poly.type
_entity_poly.pdbx_seq_one_letter_code
_entity_poly.pdbx_strand_id
1 'polypeptide(L)'
;MEKNESTKQEMRQDRPPPSCLPAFLIRSWFPGFQLPLVTFAIGILVLAGTVQAQSSSNPAPFGPTSEVDVDQLMKFGKARGFDLEPEMQRIYKKDEDALGRLFALSLKFKKFDRKARTYGQIMYTCWLKFGEAYGVEPYLKVLDRQSDDVQQRVRDFLYYPLLRMPKEKRKENVEEMRKMYPRLFPTDFKFGRNDPIF
;
A
#
# COMPACT_ATOMS: atom_id res chain seq x y z
N MET A 1 16.17 63.48 -3.11
CA MET A 1 17.27 63.04 -4.00
C MET A 1 18.05 61.98 -3.23
N GLU A 2 18.22 60.74 -3.64
CA GLU A 2 18.04 60.09 -4.94
C GLU A 2 17.97 58.55 -4.71
N LYS A 3 17.32 57.84 -5.63
CA LYS A 3 17.06 56.38 -5.64
C LYS A 3 18.30 55.56 -6.08
N ASN A 4 18.30 54.27 -5.73
CA ASN A 4 18.41 53.07 -6.61
C ASN A 4 18.98 51.89 -5.80
N GLU A 5 18.30 50.75 -5.61
CA GLU A 5 17.88 49.68 -6.53
C GLU A 5 18.99 48.74 -7.04
N SER A 6 18.68 47.43 -6.96
CA SER A 6 19.32 46.27 -7.60
C SER A 6 20.67 45.81 -7.03
N THR A 7 20.85 44.58 -6.53
CA THR A 7 20.73 43.37 -7.37
C THR A 7 20.41 42.15 -6.51
N LYS A 8 19.29 41.50 -6.84
CA LYS A 8 18.85 40.21 -6.34
C LYS A 8 19.23 39.19 -7.41
N GLN A 9 20.21 38.32 -7.14
CA GLN A 9 20.50 37.15 -7.98
C GLN A 9 20.42 35.88 -7.14
N GLU A 10 19.21 35.33 -7.15
CA GLU A 10 18.90 33.95 -7.54
C GLU A 10 20.04 32.91 -7.43
N MET A 11 19.95 32.07 -6.40
CA MET A 11 20.47 30.70 -6.45
C MET A 11 19.40 29.77 -5.86
N ARG A 12 18.46 29.35 -6.73
CA ARG A 12 17.60 28.19 -6.48
C ARG A 12 18.46 26.94 -6.65
N GLN A 13 18.82 26.32 -5.54
CA GLN A 13 19.38 24.99 -5.53
C GLN A 13 18.21 24.00 -5.49
N ASP A 14 17.89 23.44 -6.65
CA ASP A 14 16.95 22.33 -6.81
C ASP A 14 17.40 21.16 -5.94
N ARG A 15 16.67 20.93 -4.83
CA ARG A 15 16.71 19.66 -4.12
C ARG A 15 15.55 18.81 -4.64
N PRO A 16 15.80 17.63 -5.23
CA PRO A 16 14.73 16.70 -5.52
C PRO A 16 14.07 16.25 -4.21
N PRO A 17 12.75 15.93 -4.23
CA PRO A 17 12.06 15.46 -3.03
C PRO A 17 12.66 14.14 -2.55
N PRO A 18 12.66 13.86 -1.23
CA PRO A 18 13.16 12.60 -0.69
C PRO A 18 12.26 11.45 -1.15
N SER A 19 12.73 10.70 -2.14
CA SER A 19 12.26 9.35 -2.46
C SER A 19 12.67 8.40 -1.33
N CYS A 20 11.81 8.28 -0.33
CA CYS A 20 11.94 7.29 0.74
C CYS A 20 10.92 6.17 0.56
N LEU A 21 11.26 5.16 -0.24
CA LEU A 21 10.68 3.82 -0.14
C LEU A 21 11.81 2.83 0.15
N PRO A 22 11.71 2.01 1.22
CA PRO A 22 12.75 1.05 1.54
C PRO A 22 12.76 -0.14 0.56
N ALA A 23 13.92 -0.36 -0.04
CA ALA A 23 14.22 -1.39 -1.04
C ALA A 23 14.32 -2.84 -0.49
N PHE A 24 13.65 -3.18 0.61
CA PHE A 24 13.92 -4.44 1.35
C PHE A 24 12.87 -5.56 1.19
N LEU A 25 12.04 -5.51 0.16
CA LEU A 25 11.25 -6.68 -0.29
C LEU A 25 11.51 -6.97 -1.77
N ILE A 26 12.79 -7.03 -2.13
CA ILE A 26 13.28 -7.34 -3.48
C ILE A 26 14.42 -8.36 -3.35
N ARG A 27 14.12 -9.64 -3.10
CA ARG A 27 14.92 -10.80 -3.58
C ARG A 27 14.33 -12.14 -3.16
N SER A 28 13.21 -12.54 -3.78
CA SER A 28 12.84 -13.97 -3.92
C SER A 28 11.61 -14.25 -4.78
N TRP A 29 10.92 -13.24 -5.34
CA TRP A 29 9.59 -13.48 -5.93
C TRP A 29 9.47 -13.27 -7.45
N PHE A 30 10.56 -13.35 -8.21
CA PHE A 30 10.53 -13.46 -9.68
C PHE A 30 11.79 -14.12 -10.23
N PRO A 31 11.67 -15.31 -10.86
CA PRO A 31 12.34 -15.58 -12.12
C PRO A 31 11.29 -15.70 -13.21
N GLY A 32 11.50 -15.05 -14.35
CA GLY A 32 10.76 -15.38 -15.58
C GLY A 32 9.90 -14.26 -16.15
N PHE A 33 10.54 -13.22 -16.69
CA PHE A 33 10.04 -12.56 -17.89
C PHE A 33 11.20 -12.44 -18.88
N GLN A 34 11.50 -13.54 -19.57
CA GLN A 34 12.21 -13.53 -20.85
C GLN A 34 11.59 -14.58 -21.76
N LEU A 35 11.24 -14.14 -22.97
CA LEU A 35 10.75 -14.92 -24.11
C LEU A 35 11.80 -15.97 -24.57
N PRO A 36 11.41 -16.96 -25.39
CA PRO A 36 11.80 -18.35 -25.26
C PRO A 36 13.12 -18.67 -25.99
N LEU A 37 13.87 -19.63 -25.45
CA LEU A 37 14.48 -20.77 -26.17
C LEU A 37 15.51 -21.48 -25.28
N VAL A 38 15.50 -22.82 -25.36
CA VAL A 38 16.55 -23.78 -24.94
C VAL A 38 16.54 -24.27 -23.46
N THR A 39 15.90 -25.43 -23.29
CA THR A 39 16.26 -26.65 -22.53
C THR A 39 17.54 -26.67 -21.65
N PHE A 40 17.40 -26.98 -20.34
CA PHE A 40 17.98 -28.13 -19.58
C PHE A 40 18.23 -27.87 -18.06
N ALA A 41 17.77 -28.84 -17.26
CA ALA A 41 18.32 -29.39 -16.00
C ALA A 41 18.53 -28.56 -14.70
N ILE A 42 17.74 -28.95 -13.69
CA ILE A 42 18.08 -29.36 -12.29
C ILE A 42 19.09 -28.52 -11.47
N GLY A 43 18.61 -28.03 -10.31
CA GLY A 43 19.26 -28.38 -9.03
C GLY A 43 19.76 -27.27 -8.10
N ILE A 44 19.29 -27.39 -6.86
CA ILE A 44 19.96 -27.11 -5.57
C ILE A 44 19.50 -25.86 -4.81
N LEU A 45 18.71 -26.17 -3.76
CA LEU A 45 18.28 -25.32 -2.66
C LEU A 45 19.34 -25.44 -1.54
N VAL A 46 20.15 -24.42 -1.34
CA VAL A 46 20.95 -24.24 -0.11
C VAL A 46 20.81 -22.77 0.31
N LEU A 47 20.04 -22.52 1.36
CA LEU A 47 19.96 -21.22 2.02
C LEU A 47 20.50 -21.38 3.44
N ALA A 48 21.83 -21.44 3.53
CA ALA A 48 22.57 -21.03 4.71
C ALA A 48 23.17 -19.65 4.39
N GLY A 49 22.63 -18.61 5.01
CA GLY A 49 23.08 -17.23 4.79
C GLY A 49 22.37 -16.29 5.75
N THR A 50 22.99 -16.07 6.90
CA THR A 50 22.65 -15.03 7.88
C THR A 50 22.65 -13.66 7.21
N VAL A 51 21.48 -13.09 6.95
CA VAL A 51 21.36 -11.68 6.52
C VAL A 51 21.05 -10.84 7.74
N GLN A 52 22.04 -10.05 8.16
CA GLN A 52 21.88 -8.97 9.12
C GLN A 52 20.74 -8.05 8.67
N ALA A 53 19.74 -7.90 9.54
CA ALA A 53 18.63 -6.98 9.39
C ALA A 53 19.17 -5.53 9.32
N GLN A 54 19.22 -4.95 8.13
CA GLN A 54 19.33 -3.50 7.99
C GLN A 54 17.95 -2.89 8.21
N SER A 55 17.78 -2.33 9.41
CA SER A 55 16.63 -1.54 9.85
C SER A 55 16.42 -0.33 8.95
N SER A 56 15.54 -0.44 7.96
CA SER A 56 14.93 0.75 7.36
C SER A 56 13.97 1.38 8.38
N SER A 57 14.27 2.61 8.75
CA SER A 57 13.69 3.34 9.89
C SER A 57 12.23 3.79 9.72
N ASN A 58 11.51 3.31 8.71
CA ASN A 58 10.08 3.50 8.61
C ASN A 58 9.38 2.19 9.01
N PRO A 59 8.90 2.08 10.27
CA PRO A 59 8.10 0.92 10.65
C PRO A 59 6.87 0.87 9.76
N ALA A 60 6.63 -0.30 9.16
CA ALA A 60 5.41 -0.59 8.42
C ALA A 60 4.18 -0.03 9.17
N PRO A 61 3.26 0.69 8.51
CA PRO A 61 2.22 1.45 9.20
C PRO A 61 1.27 0.57 10.02
N PHE A 62 1.20 -0.73 9.70
CA PHE A 62 0.41 -1.72 10.41
C PHE A 62 1.20 -2.52 11.46
N GLY A 63 2.45 -2.12 11.71
CA GLY A 63 3.39 -2.83 12.58
C GLY A 63 4.10 -4.00 11.87
N PRO A 64 4.92 -4.75 12.61
CA PRO A 64 5.70 -5.84 12.04
C PRO A 64 4.78 -6.93 11.48
N THR A 65 5.08 -7.38 10.27
CA THR A 65 4.40 -8.47 9.57
C THR A 65 5.42 -9.57 9.32
N SER A 66 5.13 -10.79 9.77
CA SER A 66 5.95 -11.98 9.54
C SER A 66 5.34 -12.89 8.46
N GLU A 67 6.13 -13.83 7.93
CA GLU A 67 5.63 -14.84 6.97
C GLU A 67 4.46 -15.64 7.55
N VAL A 68 4.54 -16.00 8.85
CA VAL A 68 3.46 -16.67 9.57
C VAL A 68 2.16 -15.87 9.54
N ASP A 69 2.23 -14.54 9.56
CA ASP A 69 1.04 -13.68 9.52
C ASP A 69 0.40 -13.67 8.13
N VAL A 70 1.24 -13.69 7.10
CA VAL A 70 0.80 -13.82 5.70
C VAL A 70 0.11 -15.17 5.50
N ASP A 71 0.70 -16.26 5.98
CA ASP A 71 0.10 -17.60 5.92
C ASP A 71 -1.25 -17.67 6.64
N GLN A 72 -1.35 -17.04 7.82
CA GLN A 72 -2.61 -16.95 8.57
C GLN A 72 -3.66 -16.14 7.81
N LEU A 73 -3.27 -15.05 7.15
CA LEU A 73 -4.16 -14.27 6.30
C LEU A 73 -4.60 -15.07 5.06
N MET A 74 -3.70 -15.81 4.41
CA MET A 74 -4.01 -16.70 3.29
C MET A 74 -5.03 -17.75 3.70
N LYS A 75 -4.82 -18.44 4.83
CA LYS A 75 -5.78 -19.42 5.38
C LYS A 75 -7.13 -18.77 5.70
N PHE A 76 -7.11 -17.58 6.30
CA PHE A 76 -8.32 -16.81 6.62
C PHE A 76 -9.12 -16.42 5.38
N GLY A 77 -8.44 -15.95 4.32
CA GLY A 77 -9.02 -15.61 3.04
C GLY A 77 -9.60 -16.85 2.35
N LYS A 78 -8.84 -17.93 2.26
CA LYS A 78 -9.28 -19.20 1.64
C LYS A 78 -10.56 -19.73 2.28
N ALA A 79 -10.64 -19.71 3.61
CA ALA A 79 -11.84 -20.10 4.36
C ALA A 79 -13.09 -19.21 4.06
N ARG A 80 -12.91 -18.10 3.34
CA ARG A 80 -13.95 -17.14 2.94
C ARG A 80 -14.07 -17.01 1.42
N GLY A 81 -13.51 -17.96 0.67
CA GLY A 81 -13.56 -17.98 -0.79
C GLY A 81 -12.63 -16.97 -1.47
N PHE A 82 -11.56 -16.53 -0.80
CA PHE A 82 -10.57 -15.61 -1.35
C PHE A 82 -9.16 -16.18 -1.25
N ASP A 83 -8.61 -16.67 -2.35
CA ASP A 83 -7.22 -17.14 -2.39
C ASP A 83 -6.27 -15.98 -2.70
N LEU A 84 -5.63 -15.44 -1.66
CA LEU A 84 -4.85 -14.21 -1.73
C LEU A 84 -3.77 -14.23 -2.83
N GLU A 85 -3.03 -15.32 -2.97
CA GLU A 85 -1.90 -15.37 -3.90
C GLU A 85 -2.30 -15.24 -5.37
N PRO A 86 -3.16 -16.11 -5.94
CA PRO A 86 -3.60 -15.96 -7.33
C PRO A 86 -4.42 -14.68 -7.54
N GLU A 87 -5.16 -14.20 -6.54
CA GLU A 87 -5.89 -12.93 -6.64
C GLU A 87 -4.93 -11.74 -6.78
N MET A 88 -3.86 -11.69 -5.99
CA MET A 88 -2.85 -10.63 -6.13
C MET A 88 -2.17 -10.66 -7.50
N GLN A 89 -1.89 -11.84 -8.05
CA GLN A 89 -1.33 -11.95 -9.41
C GLN A 89 -2.29 -11.40 -10.48
N ARG A 90 -3.61 -11.63 -10.32
CA ARG A 90 -4.64 -11.08 -11.21
C ARG A 90 -4.76 -9.57 -11.07
N ILE A 91 -4.71 -9.04 -9.84
CA ILE A 91 -4.73 -7.59 -9.57
C ILE A 91 -3.57 -6.90 -10.30
N TYR A 92 -2.37 -7.46 -10.22
CA TYR A 92 -1.20 -6.93 -10.94
C TYR A 92 -1.24 -7.19 -12.47
N LYS A 93 -2.28 -7.86 -12.98
CA LYS A 93 -2.64 -7.92 -14.40
C LYS A 93 -3.85 -7.03 -14.73
N LYS A 94 -4.19 -6.09 -13.84
CA LYS A 94 -5.32 -5.14 -13.94
C LYS A 94 -6.70 -5.80 -13.93
N ASP A 95 -6.82 -6.98 -13.33
CA ASP A 95 -8.11 -7.62 -13.13
C ASP A 95 -8.94 -6.84 -12.10
N GLU A 96 -9.92 -6.08 -12.58
CA GLU A 96 -10.79 -5.23 -11.76
C GLU A 96 -11.62 -6.06 -10.75
N ASP A 97 -12.03 -7.28 -11.14
CA ASP A 97 -12.85 -8.15 -10.28
C ASP A 97 -12.01 -8.71 -9.13
N ALA A 98 -10.76 -9.07 -9.38
CA ALA A 98 -9.82 -9.49 -8.34
C ALA A 98 -9.56 -8.37 -7.33
N LEU A 99 -9.40 -7.13 -7.80
CA LEU A 99 -9.23 -5.97 -6.94
C LEU A 99 -10.48 -5.71 -6.10
N GLY A 100 -11.67 -5.79 -6.70
CA GLY A 100 -12.95 -5.70 -5.99
C GLY A 100 -13.10 -6.78 -4.91
N ARG A 101 -12.70 -8.03 -5.19
CA ARG A 101 -12.71 -9.11 -4.18
C ARG A 101 -11.72 -8.84 -3.03
N LEU A 102 -10.54 -8.29 -3.31
CA LEU A 102 -9.61 -7.86 -2.26
C LEU A 102 -10.24 -6.76 -1.38
N PHE A 103 -10.96 -5.80 -1.96
CA PHE A 103 -11.73 -4.80 -1.21
C PHE A 103 -12.81 -5.44 -0.35
N ALA A 104 -13.61 -6.36 -0.90
CA ALA A 104 -14.68 -7.03 -0.17
C ALA A 104 -14.18 -7.89 1.01
N LEU A 105 -12.94 -8.40 0.96
CA LEU A 105 -12.32 -9.13 2.08
C LEU A 105 -12.25 -8.27 3.35
N SER A 106 -12.17 -6.94 3.21
CA SER A 106 -12.08 -5.99 4.32
C SER A 106 -13.22 -6.11 5.34
N LEU A 107 -14.43 -6.45 4.88
CA LEU A 107 -15.62 -6.61 5.72
C LEU A 107 -15.64 -7.92 6.51
N LYS A 108 -14.75 -8.85 6.18
CA LYS A 108 -14.66 -10.14 6.86
C LYS A 108 -13.91 -10.05 8.19
N PHE A 109 -13.15 -8.98 8.41
CA PHE A 109 -12.47 -8.73 9.68
C PHE A 109 -13.45 -8.16 10.70
N LYS A 110 -13.47 -8.77 11.90
CA LYS A 110 -14.32 -8.38 13.03
C LYS A 110 -13.56 -7.70 14.16
N LYS A 111 -12.23 -7.70 14.10
CA LYS A 111 -11.32 -7.07 15.06
C LYS A 111 -10.09 -6.61 14.31
N PHE A 112 -9.47 -5.54 14.77
CA PHE A 112 -8.18 -5.08 14.25
C PHE A 112 -7.02 -5.88 14.87
N ASP A 113 -7.02 -7.19 14.59
CA ASP A 113 -6.03 -8.14 15.06
C ASP A 113 -4.83 -8.25 14.10
N ARG A 114 -3.96 -9.26 14.31
CA ARG A 114 -2.78 -9.49 13.46
C ARG A 114 -3.15 -9.71 11.98
N LYS A 115 -4.23 -10.42 11.69
CA LYS A 115 -4.68 -10.69 10.31
C LYS A 115 -5.20 -9.43 9.63
N ALA A 116 -5.99 -8.63 10.35
CA ALA A 116 -6.47 -7.34 9.85
C ALA A 116 -5.31 -6.37 9.57
N ARG A 117 -4.28 -6.36 10.43
CA ARG A 117 -3.07 -5.55 10.22
C ARG A 117 -2.26 -6.02 9.01
N THR A 118 -2.07 -7.32 8.84
CA THR A 118 -1.43 -7.88 7.64
C THR A 118 -2.21 -7.55 6.37
N TYR A 119 -3.55 -7.65 6.43
CA TYR A 119 -4.41 -7.21 5.33
C TYR A 119 -4.24 -5.73 5.02
N GLY A 120 -4.24 -4.87 6.04
CA GLY A 120 -3.99 -3.44 5.88
C GLY A 120 -2.64 -3.15 5.22
N GLN A 121 -1.60 -3.90 5.60
CA GLN A 121 -0.28 -3.79 4.98
C GLN A 121 -0.33 -4.16 3.49
N ILE A 122 -0.99 -5.27 3.14
CA ILE A 122 -1.17 -5.69 1.74
C ILE A 122 -1.98 -4.66 0.96
N MET A 123 -3.08 -4.16 1.53
CA MET A 123 -3.94 -3.16 0.90
C MET A 123 -3.17 -1.88 0.60
N TYR A 124 -2.41 -1.38 1.58
CA TYR A 124 -1.61 -0.17 1.44
C TYR A 124 -0.50 -0.35 0.40
N THR A 125 0.22 -1.47 0.43
CA THR A 125 1.24 -1.77 -0.60
C THR A 125 0.61 -1.98 -1.98
N CYS A 126 -0.58 -2.58 -2.06
CA CYS A 126 -1.33 -2.73 -3.29
C CYS A 126 -1.69 -1.36 -3.88
N TRP A 127 -2.25 -0.45 -3.08
CA TRP A 127 -2.54 0.92 -3.49
C TRP A 127 -1.31 1.63 -4.07
N LEU A 128 -0.17 1.60 -3.35
CA LEU A 128 1.07 2.25 -3.80
C LEU A 128 1.58 1.66 -5.12
N LYS A 129 1.75 0.33 -5.19
CA LYS A 129 2.31 -0.33 -6.38
C LYS A 129 1.37 -0.25 -7.59
N PHE A 130 0.08 -0.39 -7.36
CA PHE A 130 -0.92 -0.28 -8.42
C PHE A 130 -1.00 1.15 -8.95
N GLY A 131 -0.99 2.13 -8.03
CA GLY A 131 -0.95 3.56 -8.37
C GLY A 131 0.31 3.96 -9.13
N GLU A 132 1.48 3.43 -8.74
CA GLU A 132 2.75 3.63 -9.45
C GLU A 132 2.71 3.02 -10.86
N ALA A 133 2.20 1.80 -11.00
CA ALA A 133 2.19 1.11 -12.29
C ALA A 133 1.14 1.62 -13.28
N TYR A 134 -0.03 2.05 -12.80
CA TYR A 134 -1.21 2.30 -13.64
C TYR A 134 -1.90 3.63 -13.39
N GLY A 135 -1.38 4.44 -12.47
CA GLY A 135 -2.10 5.59 -11.93
C GLY A 135 -3.16 5.18 -10.90
N VAL A 136 -3.65 6.18 -10.17
CA VAL A 136 -4.64 5.97 -9.09
C VAL A 136 -6.06 5.78 -9.60
N GLU A 137 -6.36 6.30 -10.79
CA GLU A 137 -7.72 6.34 -11.35
C GLU A 137 -8.36 4.95 -11.53
N PRO A 138 -7.69 3.93 -12.09
CA PRO A 138 -8.30 2.61 -12.24
C PRO A 138 -8.58 1.95 -10.88
N TYR A 139 -7.77 2.22 -9.85
CA TYR A 139 -8.02 1.70 -8.50
C TYR A 139 -9.27 2.33 -7.89
N LEU A 140 -9.40 3.66 -7.99
CA LEU A 140 -10.56 4.39 -7.49
C LEU A 140 -11.84 4.03 -8.24
N LYS A 141 -11.76 3.81 -9.55
CA LYS A 141 -12.88 3.33 -10.36
C LYS A 141 -13.44 1.99 -9.84
N VAL A 142 -12.57 1.06 -9.44
CA VAL A 142 -13.02 -0.22 -8.86
C VAL A 142 -13.62 0.00 -7.48
N LEU A 143 -13.03 0.88 -6.67
CA LEU A 143 -13.53 1.23 -5.34
C LEU A 143 -14.93 1.84 -5.40
N ASP A 144 -15.17 2.78 -6.31
CA ASP A 144 -16.46 3.48 -6.47
C ASP A 144 -17.62 2.55 -6.87
N ARG A 145 -17.31 1.37 -7.41
CA ARG A 145 -18.31 0.32 -7.74
C ARG A 145 -18.63 -0.61 -6.58
N GLN A 146 -17.90 -0.50 -5.48
CA GLN A 146 -18.17 -1.30 -4.27
C GLN A 146 -19.31 -0.69 -3.46
N SER A 147 -19.91 -1.48 -2.56
CA SER A 147 -20.88 -0.96 -1.60
C SER A 147 -20.24 0.06 -0.65
N ASP A 148 -21.06 0.96 -0.11
CA ASP A 148 -20.62 2.02 0.80
C ASP A 148 -19.79 1.50 1.98
N ASP A 149 -20.19 0.34 2.55
CA ASP A 149 -19.46 -0.31 3.64
C ASP A 149 -18.04 -0.74 3.23
N VAL A 150 -17.89 -1.34 2.04
CA VAL A 150 -16.58 -1.72 1.51
C VAL A 150 -15.74 -0.48 1.25
N GLN A 151 -16.34 0.56 0.64
CA GLN A 151 -15.62 1.79 0.37
C GLN A 151 -15.12 2.44 1.67
N GLN A 152 -15.98 2.56 2.67
CA GLN A 152 -15.63 3.08 3.99
C GLN A 152 -14.47 2.28 4.60
N ARG A 153 -14.57 0.95 4.64
CA ARG A 153 -13.56 0.08 5.24
C ARG A 153 -12.21 0.18 4.53
N VAL A 154 -12.19 0.21 3.19
CA VAL A 154 -10.95 0.37 2.42
C VAL A 154 -10.32 1.73 2.69
N ARG A 155 -11.13 2.80 2.70
CA ARG A 155 -10.65 4.14 3.07
C ARG A 155 -10.08 4.17 4.48
N ASP A 156 -10.71 3.50 5.45
CA ASP A 156 -10.21 3.41 6.82
C ASP A 156 -8.85 2.71 6.90
N PHE A 157 -8.68 1.58 6.20
CA PHE A 157 -7.36 0.94 6.08
C PHE A 157 -6.33 1.88 5.42
N LEU A 158 -6.67 2.57 4.33
CA LEU A 158 -5.74 3.48 3.66
C LEU A 158 -5.46 4.75 4.47
N TYR A 159 -6.37 5.16 5.35
CA TYR A 159 -6.20 6.30 6.25
C TYR A 159 -5.38 5.94 7.50
N TYR A 160 -5.48 4.71 8.00
CA TYR A 160 -4.82 4.26 9.23
C TYR A 160 -3.32 4.61 9.34
N PRO A 161 -2.50 4.52 8.27
CA PRO A 161 -1.11 4.99 8.30
C PRO A 161 -0.94 6.45 8.77
N LEU A 162 -1.87 7.34 8.43
CA LEU A 162 -1.82 8.75 8.84
C LEU A 162 -1.99 8.91 10.36
N LEU A 163 -2.71 8.01 11.01
CA LEU A 163 -2.87 8.00 12.47
C LEU A 163 -1.57 7.62 13.21
N ARG A 164 -0.63 6.99 12.51
CA ARG A 164 0.68 6.60 13.06
C ARG A 164 1.72 7.72 13.00
N MET A 165 1.43 8.80 12.27
CA MET A 165 2.31 9.97 12.21
C MET A 165 2.26 10.78 13.53
N PRO A 166 3.29 11.59 13.84
CA PRO A 166 3.23 12.57 14.92
C PRO A 166 2.03 13.51 14.76
N LYS A 167 1.34 13.86 15.84
CA LYS A 167 0.05 14.60 15.82
C LYS A 167 0.18 15.93 15.07
N GLU A 168 1.33 16.57 15.19
CA GLU A 168 1.69 17.85 14.60
C GLU A 168 1.66 17.79 13.07
N LYS A 169 2.02 16.62 12.50
CA LYS A 169 2.04 16.40 11.05
C LYS A 169 0.72 15.85 10.50
N ARG A 170 -0.14 15.27 11.34
CA ARG A 170 -1.37 14.59 10.88
C ARG A 170 -2.29 15.54 10.13
N LYS A 171 -2.54 16.74 10.67
CA LYS A 171 -3.48 17.68 10.06
C LYS A 171 -3.05 18.07 8.65
N GLU A 172 -1.78 18.47 8.50
CA GLU A 172 -1.19 18.83 7.21
C GLU A 172 -1.25 17.67 6.21
N ASN A 173 -0.82 16.47 6.62
CA ASN A 173 -0.83 15.30 5.74
C ASN A 173 -2.25 14.87 5.34
N VAL A 174 -3.23 14.99 6.24
CA VAL A 174 -4.63 14.70 5.93
C VAL A 174 -5.19 15.72 4.95
N GLU A 175 -4.88 17.00 5.13
CA GLU A 175 -5.29 18.05 4.18
C GLU A 175 -4.63 17.84 2.81
N GLU A 176 -3.35 17.48 2.76
CA GLU A 176 -2.63 17.17 1.52
C GLU A 176 -3.23 15.94 0.82
N MET A 177 -3.45 14.85 1.55
CA MET A 177 -4.07 13.63 1.02
C MET A 177 -5.47 13.88 0.45
N ARG A 178 -6.27 14.73 1.11
CA ARG A 178 -7.60 15.15 0.61
C ARG A 178 -7.51 15.99 -0.65
N LYS A 179 -6.48 16.84 -0.77
CA LYS A 179 -6.24 17.64 -1.98
C LYS A 179 -5.77 16.76 -3.15
N MET A 180 -4.85 15.83 -2.90
CA MET A 180 -4.29 14.95 -3.92
C MET A 180 -5.31 13.90 -4.40
N TYR A 181 -6.10 13.35 -3.47
CA TYR A 181 -7.01 12.24 -3.75
C TYR A 181 -8.42 12.53 -3.20
N PRO A 182 -9.12 13.56 -3.70
CA PRO A 182 -10.43 13.97 -3.17
C PRO A 182 -11.50 12.89 -3.30
N ARG A 183 -11.38 12.00 -4.30
CA ARG A 183 -12.27 10.83 -4.45
C ARG A 183 -11.98 9.73 -3.44
N LEU A 184 -10.73 9.57 -3.03
CA LEU A 184 -10.35 8.60 -2.00
C LEU A 184 -10.75 9.10 -0.62
N PHE A 185 -10.49 10.36 -0.32
CA PHE A 185 -10.81 11.00 0.96
C PHE A 185 -11.69 12.24 0.73
N PRO A 186 -13.02 12.07 0.56
CA PRO A 186 -13.92 13.20 0.40
C PRO A 186 -13.98 14.04 1.68
N THR A 187 -14.50 15.27 1.57
CA THR A 187 -14.49 16.25 2.67
C THR A 187 -15.28 15.77 3.88
N ASP A 188 -16.34 14.99 3.66
CA ASP A 188 -17.21 14.39 4.67
C ASP A 188 -16.69 13.04 5.20
N PHE A 189 -15.55 12.53 4.69
CA PHE A 189 -14.94 11.31 5.17
C PHE A 189 -14.61 11.41 6.67
N LYS A 190 -15.05 10.40 7.42
CA LYS A 190 -14.76 10.19 8.83
C LYS A 190 -14.14 8.82 9.00
N PHE A 191 -12.95 8.78 9.60
CA PHE A 191 -12.26 7.53 9.92
C PHE A 191 -13.09 6.70 10.92
N GLY A 192 -13.20 5.40 10.67
CA GLY A 192 -13.89 4.45 11.57
C GLY A 192 -15.40 4.69 11.67
N ARG A 193 -16.02 5.33 10.68
CA ARG A 193 -17.45 5.65 10.70
C ARG A 193 -18.28 4.36 10.79
N ASN A 194 -18.98 4.19 11.91
CA ASN A 194 -19.81 3.02 12.22
C ASN A 194 -19.04 1.69 12.20
N ASP A 195 -17.73 1.73 12.43
CA ASP A 195 -16.86 0.57 12.30
C ASP A 195 -16.24 0.15 13.63
N PRO A 196 -16.64 -0.99 14.21
CA PRO A 196 -16.12 -1.44 15.49
C PRO A 196 -14.70 -2.02 15.42
N ILE A 197 -14.08 -2.15 14.23
CA ILE A 197 -12.72 -2.69 14.17
C ILE A 197 -11.66 -1.64 14.49
N PHE A 198 -11.92 -0.35 14.22
CA PHE A 198 -10.94 0.73 14.34
C PHE A 198 -11.14 1.59 15.58
#